data_AF-A0A961P914-F1
#
_entry.id   AF-A0A961P914-F1
#
_cell.length_a   1.000
_cell.length_b   1.000
_cell.length_c   1.000
_cell.angle_alpha   90.00
_cell.angle_beta   90.00
_cell.angle_gamma   90.00
#
_symmetry.space_group_name_H-M   'P 1'
#
loop_
_entity.id
_entity.type
_entity.pdbx_description
1 polymer ?
#
loop_
_entity_poly.entity_id
_entity_poly.type
_entity_poly.pdbx_seq_one_letter_code
_entity_poly.pdbx_strand_id
1 'polypeptide(L)'
;MTNDLPSFLSAEVRLGATLDDLAQTIATLEQAQAKLDALGSRVVALARANSGGWEAKARSDLASLGARLGLAQKAQDQARAAFAKARDAVAANGKAHDLALEQYREREVARYQMMQTMARRQGALGRILHHLVELRRRDAGMPDPDSPDYRLMQGAYDYIPFDVNRFLDMVARLDTLLSLDEGYSHPRLRYRPVKFLELGAGPGRNMMLLKASQLMLVETMAGFDLNALQVENGQKAFALEDELFVADALTFDYGAYDVLFAYRLFRNDEMQHQLETQVVSTMREGAYLMAPYPYDLTLQPGLEAADPAHEIWKKVAPAP
;
A
#
# COMPACT_ATOMS: atom_id res chain seq x y z
N MET A 1 -4.59 17.16 8.59
CA MET A 1 -3.97 16.01 9.28
C MET A 1 -2.47 16.25 9.29
N THR A 2 -1.95 16.71 10.43
CA THR A 2 -0.52 17.00 10.60
C THR A 2 0.28 15.70 10.61
N ASN A 3 1.45 15.74 10.00
CA ASN A 3 2.28 14.58 9.73
C ASN A 3 3.06 14.22 11.02
N ASP A 4 2.48 13.38 11.87
CA ASP A 4 2.98 13.07 13.22
C ASP A 4 4.00 11.92 13.28
N LEU A 5 4.04 11.08 12.24
CA LEU A 5 5.15 10.14 12.03
C LEU A 5 6.51 10.87 12.00
N PRO A 6 6.63 12.03 11.33
CA PRO A 6 7.77 12.94 11.48
C PRO A 6 8.11 13.34 12.92
N SER A 7 7.12 13.48 13.82
CA SER A 7 7.35 13.88 15.22
C SER A 7 7.97 12.74 16.04
N PHE A 8 7.40 11.53 15.93
CA PHE A 8 7.96 10.33 16.56
C PHE A 8 9.37 10.02 16.04
N LEU A 9 9.54 9.95 14.71
CA LEU A 9 10.84 9.69 14.09
C LEU A 9 11.87 10.77 14.47
N SER A 10 11.46 12.03 14.56
CA SER A 10 12.34 13.11 15.00
C SER A 10 12.77 12.94 16.47
N ALA A 11 11.87 12.47 17.35
CA ALA A 11 12.22 12.18 18.74
C ALA A 11 13.17 10.98 18.86
N GLU A 12 12.95 9.92 18.06
CA GLU A 12 13.82 8.75 17.98
C GLU A 12 15.23 9.12 17.52
N VAL A 13 15.36 9.89 16.44
CA VAL A 13 16.65 10.39 15.94
C VAL A 13 17.37 11.24 16.99
N ARG A 14 16.66 12.13 17.69
CA ARG A 14 17.25 12.93 18.77
C ARG A 14 17.76 12.08 19.92
N LEU A 15 16.99 11.08 20.34
CA LEU A 15 17.39 10.16 21.41
C LEU A 15 18.66 9.39 21.00
N GLY A 16 18.67 8.83 19.79
CA GLY A 16 19.84 8.14 19.22
C GLY A 16 21.10 9.01 19.24
N ALA A 17 21.01 10.24 18.71
CA ALA A 17 22.13 11.18 18.72
C ALA A 17 22.65 11.49 20.14
N THR A 18 21.76 11.59 21.13
CA THR A 18 22.21 11.79 22.53
C THR A 18 22.79 10.55 23.20
N LEU A 19 22.38 9.35 22.79
CA LEU A 19 23.00 8.10 23.23
C LEU A 19 24.43 7.98 22.68
N ASP A 20 24.64 8.38 21.43
CA ASP A 20 25.98 8.42 20.83
C ASP A 20 26.90 9.43 21.54
N ASP A 21 26.39 10.62 21.85
CA ASP A 21 27.13 11.64 22.64
C ASP A 21 27.44 11.14 24.06
N LEU A 22 26.51 10.43 24.70
CA LEU A 22 26.76 9.80 26.00
C LEU A 22 27.88 8.74 25.91
N ALA A 23 27.86 7.88 24.88
CA ALA A 23 28.92 6.89 24.66
C ALA A 23 30.28 7.56 24.46
N GLN A 24 30.34 8.64 23.66
CA GLN A 24 31.56 9.40 23.42
C GLN A 24 32.10 10.08 24.69
N THR A 25 31.21 10.65 25.51
CA THR A 25 31.61 11.29 26.78
C THR A 25 32.07 10.28 27.83
N ILE A 26 31.49 9.07 27.87
CA ILE A 26 31.99 7.96 28.70
C ILE A 26 33.42 7.61 28.29
N ALA A 27 33.67 7.37 27.00
CA ALA A 27 35.02 7.03 26.51
C ALA A 27 36.04 8.14 26.83
N THR A 28 35.63 9.41 26.70
CA THR A 28 36.47 10.57 27.03
C THR A 28 36.79 10.64 28.53
N LEU A 29 35.82 10.36 29.39
CA LEU A 29 35.98 10.32 30.84
C LEU A 29 36.94 9.21 31.27
N GLU A 30 36.79 8.01 30.70
CA GLU A 30 37.68 6.87 30.95
C GLU A 30 39.13 7.19 30.55
N GLN A 31 39.34 7.80 29.38
CA GLN A 31 40.67 8.21 28.93
C GLN A 31 41.29 9.29 29.84
N ALA A 32 40.50 10.28 30.27
CA ALA A 32 40.96 11.32 31.17
C ALA A 32 41.36 10.73 32.54
N GLN A 33 40.59 9.77 33.05
CA GLN A 33 40.87 9.08 34.30
C GLN A 33 42.12 8.20 34.19
N ALA A 34 42.27 7.39 33.14
CA ALA A 34 43.46 6.57 32.92
C ALA A 34 44.74 7.42 32.83
N LYS A 35 44.68 8.60 32.19
CA LYS A 35 45.81 9.53 32.11
C LYS A 35 46.17 10.12 33.48
N LEU A 36 45.16 10.47 34.28
CA LEU A 36 45.37 10.95 35.64
C LEU A 36 46.04 9.88 36.50
N ASP A 37 45.54 8.65 36.46
CA ASP A 37 46.07 7.50 37.22
C ASP A 37 47.51 7.18 36.81
N ALA A 38 47.82 7.23 35.51
CA ALA A 38 49.18 7.04 34.99
C ALA A 38 50.14 8.13 35.49
N LEU A 39 49.73 9.40 35.49
CA LEU A 39 50.55 10.50 36.01
C LEU A 39 50.75 10.40 37.52
N GLY A 40 49.68 10.09 38.27
CA GLY A 40 49.75 9.86 39.72
C GLY A 40 50.72 8.73 40.07
N SER A 41 50.67 7.62 39.33
CA SER A 41 51.59 6.49 39.50
C SER A 41 53.05 6.88 39.27
N ARG A 42 53.33 7.73 38.26
CA ARG A 42 54.68 8.24 38.00
C ARG A 42 55.19 9.18 39.10
N VAL A 43 54.32 10.02 39.65
CA VAL A 43 54.65 10.88 40.81
C VAL A 43 55.02 10.02 42.01
N VAL A 44 54.22 8.99 42.33
CA VAL A 44 54.49 8.06 43.43
C VAL A 44 55.81 7.29 43.21
N ALA A 45 56.06 6.81 41.99
CA ALA A 45 57.30 6.11 41.65
C ALA A 45 58.53 7.01 41.81
N LEU A 46 58.47 8.26 41.31
CA LEU A 46 59.55 9.23 41.45
C LEU A 46 59.83 9.57 42.92
N ALA A 47 58.78 9.77 43.72
CA ALA A 47 58.92 10.04 45.15
C ALA A 47 59.57 8.87 45.91
N ARG A 48 59.21 7.62 45.57
CA ARG A 48 59.82 6.41 46.17
C ARG A 48 61.30 6.28 45.82
N ALA A 49 61.68 6.56 44.58
CA ALA A 49 63.06 6.45 44.10
C ALA A 49 64.01 7.48 44.73
N ASN A 50 63.49 8.58 45.27
CA ASN A 50 64.28 9.69 45.84
C ASN A 50 64.08 9.85 47.36
N SER A 51 63.72 8.76 48.05
CA SER A 51 63.46 8.77 49.51
C SER A 51 64.69 9.11 50.36
N GLY A 52 65.90 8.92 49.82
CA GLY A 52 67.18 9.24 50.47
C GLY A 52 67.71 10.66 50.20
N GLY A 53 67.05 11.46 49.36
CA GLY A 53 67.49 12.80 49.00
C GLY A 53 67.04 13.22 47.60
N TRP A 54 66.77 14.51 47.42
CA TRP A 54 66.26 15.06 46.16
C TRP A 54 67.33 15.85 45.43
N GLU A 55 67.90 15.26 44.38
CA GLU A 55 68.76 15.96 43.44
C GLU A 55 67.98 16.98 42.60
N ALA A 56 68.69 17.96 42.03
CA ALA A 56 68.09 19.05 41.25
C ALA A 56 67.21 18.55 40.09
N LYS A 57 67.65 17.48 39.41
CA LYS A 57 66.91 16.84 38.31
C LYS A 57 65.57 16.25 38.79
N ALA A 58 65.57 15.53 39.92
CA ALA A 58 64.36 14.93 40.49
C ALA A 58 63.32 15.99 40.90
N ARG A 59 63.77 17.14 41.41
CA ARG A 59 62.88 18.28 41.71
C ARG A 59 62.25 18.88 40.45
N SER A 60 63.04 19.03 39.39
CA SER A 60 62.57 19.50 38.09
C SER A 60 61.54 18.55 37.48
N ASP A 61 61.81 17.24 37.51
CA ASP A 61 60.89 16.21 37.00
C ASP A 61 59.58 16.17 37.80
N LEU A 62 59.65 16.32 39.13
CA LEU A 62 58.47 16.42 40.00
C LEU A 62 57.62 17.66 39.65
N ALA A 63 58.24 18.82 39.48
CA ALA A 63 57.54 20.04 39.10
C ALA A 63 56.84 19.89 37.73
N SER A 64 57.51 19.27 36.76
CA SER A 64 56.92 18.96 35.45
C SER A 64 55.73 17.99 35.55
N LEU A 65 55.87 16.92 36.34
CA LEU A 65 54.77 15.97 36.58
C LEU A 65 53.60 16.62 37.32
N GLY A 66 53.86 17.50 38.29
CA GLY A 66 52.83 18.26 39.01
C GLY A 66 52.02 19.15 38.07
N ALA A 67 52.69 19.88 37.16
CA ALA A 67 52.01 20.68 36.15
C ALA A 67 51.14 19.82 35.21
N ARG A 68 51.67 18.67 34.75
CA ARG A 68 50.92 17.71 33.91
C ARG A 68 49.74 17.09 34.66
N LEU A 69 49.89 16.80 35.95
CA LEU A 69 48.84 16.27 36.81
C LEU A 69 47.71 17.30 36.97
N GLY A 70 48.03 18.57 37.22
CA GLY A 70 47.03 19.64 37.30
C GLY A 70 46.25 19.81 35.99
N LEU A 71 46.92 19.71 34.84
CA LEU A 71 46.25 19.70 33.53
C LEU A 71 45.34 18.47 33.34
N ALA A 72 45.78 17.29 33.77
CA ALA A 72 44.98 16.08 33.70
C ALA A 72 43.76 16.11 34.64
N GLN A 73 43.89 16.68 35.84
CA GLN A 73 42.76 16.90 36.75
C GLN A 73 41.72 17.80 36.11
N LYS A 74 42.15 18.95 35.56
CA LYS A 74 41.25 19.86 34.85
C LYS A 74 40.54 19.18 33.67
N ALA A 75 41.25 18.35 32.91
CA ALA A 75 40.65 17.58 31.81
C ALA A 75 39.64 16.54 32.32
N GLN A 76 39.90 15.88 33.45
CA GLN A 76 38.96 14.95 34.06
C GLN A 76 37.70 15.68 34.55
N ASP A 77 37.83 16.84 35.19
CA ASP A 77 36.69 17.63 35.65
C ASP A 77 35.82 18.10 34.47
N GLN A 78 36.44 18.52 33.37
CA GLN A 78 35.74 18.85 32.13
C GLN A 78 35.00 17.63 31.55
N ALA A 79 35.65 16.46 31.52
CA ALA A 79 35.01 15.23 31.04
C ALA A 79 33.83 14.79 31.93
N ARG A 80 33.94 14.95 33.26
CA ARG A 80 32.84 14.67 34.21
C ARG A 80 31.65 15.60 33.98
N ALA A 81 31.90 16.89 33.76
CA ALA A 81 30.85 17.86 33.46
C ALA A 81 30.15 17.54 32.12
N ALA A 82 30.92 17.16 31.09
CA ALA A 82 30.38 16.75 29.80
C ALA A 82 29.52 15.47 29.93
N PHE A 83 30.00 14.45 30.65
CA PHE A 83 29.24 13.24 30.94
C PHE A 83 27.92 13.52 31.66
N ALA A 84 27.94 14.36 32.71
CA ALA A 84 26.72 14.72 33.45
C ALA A 84 25.69 15.40 32.53
N LYS A 85 26.14 16.31 31.66
CA LYS A 85 25.29 16.99 30.68
C LYS A 85 24.70 16.02 29.66
N ALA A 86 25.51 15.11 29.10
CA ALA A 86 25.05 14.10 28.14
C ALA A 86 24.03 13.15 28.77
N ARG A 87 24.26 12.70 30.01
CA ARG A 87 23.32 11.87 30.76
C ARG A 87 21.97 12.56 30.97
N ASP A 88 21.98 13.84 31.38
CA ASP A 88 20.75 14.59 31.60
C ASP A 88 20.00 14.84 30.27
N ALA A 89 20.73 15.04 29.16
CA ALA A 89 20.16 15.13 27.82
C ALA A 89 19.47 13.83 27.37
N VAL A 90 20.09 12.67 27.62
CA VAL A 90 19.47 11.35 27.37
C VAL A 90 18.18 11.19 28.18
N ALA A 91 18.16 11.58 29.46
CA ALA A 91 16.97 11.50 30.28
C ALA A 91 15.83 12.40 29.77
N ALA A 92 16.15 13.62 29.32
CA ALA A 92 15.16 14.54 28.75
C ALA A 92 14.61 14.04 27.41
N ASN A 93 15.48 13.60 26.50
CA ASN A 93 15.08 13.07 25.20
C ASN A 93 14.37 11.72 25.32
N GLY A 94 14.70 10.89 26.30
CA GLY A 94 13.99 9.65 26.60
C GLY A 94 12.53 9.91 26.96
N LYS A 95 12.26 10.86 27.86
CA LYS A 95 10.88 11.27 28.20
C LYS A 95 10.11 11.82 26.99
N ALA A 96 10.78 12.64 26.17
CA ALA A 96 10.16 13.19 24.96
C ALA A 96 9.84 12.10 23.92
N HIS A 97 10.73 11.12 23.78
CA HIS A 97 10.53 9.95 22.94
C HIS A 97 9.34 9.10 23.43
N ASP A 98 9.29 8.79 24.73
CA ASP A 98 8.21 7.96 25.30
C ASP A 98 6.84 8.61 25.11
N LEU A 99 6.73 9.92 25.33
CA LEU A 99 5.51 10.68 25.06
C LEU A 99 5.12 10.65 23.58
N ALA A 100 6.09 10.84 22.68
CA ALA A 100 5.83 10.79 21.24
C ALA A 100 5.39 9.40 20.78
N LEU A 101 5.95 8.33 21.37
CA LEU A 101 5.58 6.94 21.11
C LEU A 101 4.15 6.64 21.59
N GLU A 102 3.78 7.10 22.78
CA GLU A 102 2.42 6.94 23.31
C GLU A 102 1.39 7.63 22.43
N GLN A 103 1.63 8.90 22.07
CA GLN A 103 0.76 9.66 21.16
C GLN A 103 0.64 9.00 19.78
N TYR A 104 1.73 8.45 19.25
CA TYR A 104 1.72 7.70 18.00
C TYR A 104 0.84 6.44 18.12
N ARG A 105 1.00 5.66 19.20
CA ARG A 105 0.20 4.44 19.44
C ARG A 105 -1.29 4.72 19.58
N GLU A 106 -1.67 5.73 20.36
CA GLU A 106 -3.09 6.10 20.53
C GLU A 106 -3.76 6.45 19.19
N ARG A 107 -3.04 7.19 18.34
CA ARG A 107 -3.54 7.57 17.01
C ARG A 107 -3.61 6.40 16.07
N GLU A 108 -2.65 5.48 16.10
CA GLU A 108 -2.71 4.24 15.31
C GLU A 108 -3.92 3.39 15.70
N VAL A 109 -4.21 3.27 17.00
CA VAL A 109 -5.43 2.61 17.47
C VAL A 109 -6.68 3.32 16.96
N ALA A 110 -6.74 4.65 17.04
CA ALA A 110 -7.88 5.42 16.52
C ALA A 110 -8.04 5.27 15.00
N ARG A 111 -6.95 5.26 14.24
CA ARG A 111 -6.93 5.03 12.78
C ARG A 111 -7.47 3.65 12.44
N TYR A 112 -7.03 2.62 13.15
CA TYR A 112 -7.53 1.26 12.98
C TYR A 112 -9.03 1.15 13.28
N GLN A 113 -9.50 1.76 14.37
CA GLN A 113 -10.94 1.79 14.72
C GLN A 113 -11.77 2.54 13.67
N MET A 114 -11.25 3.64 13.12
CA MET A 114 -11.89 4.39 12.03
C MET A 114 -12.00 3.54 10.78
N MET A 115 -10.92 2.85 10.38
CA MET A 115 -10.93 1.92 9.24
C MET A 115 -11.94 0.78 9.44
N GLN A 116 -12.00 0.16 10.62
CA GLN A 116 -13.00 -0.88 10.91
C GLN A 116 -14.43 -0.33 10.82
N THR A 117 -14.67 0.88 11.31
CA THR A 117 -15.99 1.53 11.25
C THR A 117 -16.38 1.84 9.80
N MET A 118 -15.44 2.34 9.00
CA MET A 118 -15.64 2.57 7.56
C MET A 118 -15.97 1.26 6.83
N ALA A 119 -15.20 0.18 7.05
CA ALA A 119 -15.45 -1.12 6.45
C ALA A 119 -16.85 -1.66 6.80
N ARG A 120 -17.28 -1.53 8.06
CA ARG A 120 -18.64 -1.93 8.47
C ARG A 120 -19.73 -1.11 7.76
N ARG A 121 -19.55 0.21 7.65
CA ARG A 121 -20.48 1.10 6.94
C ARG A 121 -20.55 0.79 5.46
N GLN A 122 -19.41 0.58 4.81
CA GLN A 122 -19.32 0.20 3.40
C GLN A 122 -20.00 -1.15 3.16
N GLY A 123 -19.77 -2.16 4.02
CA GLY A 123 -20.48 -3.44 3.95
C GLY A 123 -21.99 -3.30 4.11
N ALA A 124 -22.46 -2.43 5.01
CA ALA A 124 -23.88 -2.14 5.17
C ALA A 124 -24.49 -1.46 3.94
N LEU A 125 -23.82 -0.46 3.38
CA LEU A 125 -24.24 0.22 2.15
C LEU A 125 -24.27 -0.76 0.96
N GLY A 126 -23.26 -1.61 0.81
CA GLY A 126 -23.23 -2.64 -0.24
C GLY A 126 -24.44 -3.58 -0.18
N ARG A 127 -24.84 -4.02 1.02
CA ARG A 127 -26.06 -4.83 1.21
C ARG A 127 -27.34 -4.07 0.86
N ILE A 128 -27.43 -2.79 1.24
CA ILE A 128 -28.59 -1.94 0.88
C ILE A 128 -28.67 -1.77 -0.63
N LEU A 129 -27.56 -1.44 -1.29
CA LEU A 129 -27.50 -1.28 -2.75
C LEU A 129 -27.88 -2.58 -3.46
N HIS A 130 -27.33 -3.72 -3.02
CA HIS A 130 -27.72 -5.02 -3.56
C HIS A 130 -29.22 -5.26 -3.42
N HIS A 131 -29.80 -5.00 -2.24
CA HIS A 131 -31.23 -5.15 -2.02
C HIS A 131 -32.08 -4.25 -2.93
N LEU A 132 -31.70 -2.98 -3.11
CA LEU A 132 -32.40 -2.04 -4.00
C LEU A 132 -32.35 -2.48 -5.46
N VAL A 133 -31.22 -3.04 -5.91
CA VAL A 133 -31.11 -3.59 -7.26
C VAL A 133 -32.03 -4.80 -7.44
N GLU A 134 -32.07 -5.71 -6.47
CA GLU A 134 -32.97 -6.87 -6.53
C GLU A 134 -34.44 -6.47 -6.47
N LEU A 135 -34.81 -5.44 -5.70
CA LEU A 135 -36.17 -4.88 -5.72
C LEU A 135 -36.53 -4.35 -7.10
N ARG A 136 -35.64 -3.58 -7.74
CA ARG A 136 -35.87 -3.08 -9.10
C ARG A 136 -36.05 -4.20 -10.12
N ARG A 137 -35.29 -5.29 -9.99
CA ARG A 137 -35.46 -6.48 -10.84
C ARG A 137 -36.83 -7.12 -10.66
N ARG A 138 -37.30 -7.24 -9.41
CA ARG A 138 -38.65 -7.76 -9.10
C ARG A 138 -39.75 -6.84 -9.63
N ASP A 139 -39.61 -5.52 -9.46
CA ASP A 139 -40.58 -4.55 -9.97
C ASP A 139 -40.66 -4.56 -11.50
N ALA A 140 -39.56 -4.90 -12.18
CA ALA A 140 -39.52 -5.13 -13.63
C ALA A 140 -40.14 -6.47 -14.07
N GLY A 141 -40.67 -7.27 -13.14
CA GLY A 141 -41.29 -8.57 -13.42
C GLY A 141 -40.32 -9.67 -13.83
N MET A 142 -39.03 -9.53 -13.49
CA MET A 142 -38.01 -10.51 -13.87
C MET A 142 -38.18 -11.81 -13.08
N PRO A 143 -38.11 -12.98 -13.74
CA PRO A 143 -38.08 -14.27 -13.06
C PRO A 143 -36.83 -14.41 -12.19
N ASP A 144 -36.93 -15.25 -11.16
CA ASP A 144 -35.80 -15.59 -10.30
C ASP A 144 -34.68 -16.19 -11.17
N PRO A 145 -33.41 -15.71 -11.08
CA PRO A 145 -32.29 -16.35 -11.77
C PRO A 145 -32.14 -17.85 -11.45
N ASP A 146 -32.70 -18.34 -10.34
CA ASP A 146 -32.74 -19.77 -9.98
C ASP A 146 -33.92 -20.54 -10.59
N SER A 147 -34.68 -19.95 -11.54
CA SER A 147 -35.82 -20.59 -12.20
C SER A 147 -35.39 -21.79 -13.07
N PRO A 148 -36.14 -22.92 -13.06
CA PRO A 148 -35.82 -24.12 -13.85
C PRO A 148 -35.87 -23.92 -15.39
N ASP A 149 -36.39 -22.79 -15.87
CA ASP A 149 -36.35 -22.42 -17.30
C ASP A 149 -34.96 -21.94 -17.75
N TYR A 150 -33.99 -21.86 -16.83
CA TYR A 150 -32.63 -21.44 -17.06
C TYR A 150 -31.79 -22.57 -17.70
N ARG A 151 -31.44 -22.42 -18.99
CA ARG A 151 -30.54 -23.35 -19.68
C ARG A 151 -29.10 -22.82 -19.66
N LEU A 152 -28.23 -23.49 -18.91
CA LEU A 152 -26.79 -23.28 -18.93
C LEU A 152 -26.11 -24.06 -20.05
N MET A 153 -25.06 -23.47 -20.64
CA MET A 153 -24.06 -24.24 -21.39
C MET A 153 -23.28 -25.15 -20.42
N GLN A 154 -22.98 -26.38 -20.84
CA GLN A 154 -22.20 -27.31 -20.03
C GLN A 154 -20.83 -26.70 -19.71
N GLY A 155 -20.54 -26.49 -18.42
CA GLY A 155 -19.27 -25.92 -17.94
C GLY A 155 -19.30 -24.42 -17.58
N ALA A 156 -20.39 -23.70 -17.83
CA ALA A 156 -20.57 -22.31 -17.39
C ALA A 156 -21.07 -22.20 -15.93
N TYR A 157 -20.84 -21.07 -15.27
CA TYR A 157 -21.52 -20.73 -14.01
C TYR A 157 -22.94 -20.20 -14.26
N ASP A 158 -23.86 -20.43 -13.30
CA ASP A 158 -25.06 -19.61 -13.15
C ASP A 158 -24.71 -18.14 -12.93
N TYR A 159 -25.67 -17.23 -13.06
CA TYR A 159 -25.43 -15.81 -12.77
C TYR A 159 -24.99 -15.61 -11.31
N ILE A 160 -23.73 -15.22 -11.12
CA ILE A 160 -23.18 -14.89 -9.80
C ILE A 160 -23.02 -13.38 -9.70
N PRO A 161 -23.81 -12.68 -8.85
CA PRO A 161 -23.65 -11.26 -8.68
C PRO A 161 -22.27 -10.97 -8.06
N PHE A 162 -21.47 -10.15 -8.75
CA PHE A 162 -20.23 -9.65 -8.18
C PHE A 162 -20.52 -8.69 -7.00
N ASP A 163 -19.64 -8.65 -6.02
CA ASP A 163 -19.80 -7.78 -4.85
C ASP A 163 -19.76 -6.31 -5.28
N VAL A 164 -20.77 -5.52 -4.89
CA VAL A 164 -20.90 -4.10 -5.32
C VAL A 164 -19.71 -3.28 -4.87
N ASN A 165 -19.27 -3.48 -3.63
CA ASN A 165 -18.20 -2.68 -3.06
C ASN A 165 -16.88 -2.99 -3.76
N ARG A 166 -16.59 -4.28 -3.98
CA ARG A 166 -15.40 -4.71 -4.74
C ARG A 166 -15.44 -4.20 -6.17
N PHE A 167 -16.61 -4.24 -6.84
CA PHE A 167 -16.75 -3.68 -8.19
C PHE A 167 -16.40 -2.20 -8.24
N LEU A 168 -17.02 -1.38 -7.38
CA LEU A 168 -16.81 0.06 -7.37
C LEU A 168 -15.37 0.43 -6.97
N ASP A 169 -14.77 -0.33 -6.07
CA ASP A 169 -13.37 -0.18 -5.68
C ASP A 169 -12.42 -0.46 -6.85
N MET A 170 -12.65 -1.55 -7.59
CA MET A 170 -11.90 -1.86 -8.81
C MET A 170 -12.06 -0.77 -9.88
N VAL A 171 -13.28 -0.26 -10.08
CA VAL A 171 -13.54 0.85 -11.03
C VAL A 171 -12.82 2.13 -10.61
N ALA A 172 -12.86 2.48 -9.32
CA ALA A 172 -12.14 3.65 -8.81
C ALA A 172 -10.62 3.49 -8.97
N ARG A 173 -10.12 2.27 -8.78
CA ARG A 173 -8.71 1.97 -8.98
C ARG A 173 -8.31 2.07 -10.45
N LEU A 174 -9.14 1.54 -11.34
CA LEU A 174 -8.94 1.65 -12.77
C LEU A 174 -8.98 3.12 -13.25
N ASP A 175 -9.90 3.95 -12.74
CA ASP A 175 -9.94 5.40 -13.04
C ASP A 175 -8.59 6.07 -12.71
N THR A 176 -7.98 5.69 -11.58
CA THR A 176 -6.64 6.17 -11.21
C THR A 176 -5.58 5.71 -12.21
N LEU A 177 -5.58 4.42 -12.58
CA LEU A 177 -4.61 3.88 -13.55
C LEU A 177 -4.74 4.58 -14.92
N LEU A 178 -5.97 4.74 -15.42
CA LEU A 178 -6.24 5.44 -16.67
C LEU A 178 -5.77 6.90 -16.64
N SER A 179 -5.90 7.58 -15.49
CA SER A 179 -5.43 8.97 -15.33
C SER A 179 -3.91 9.14 -15.37
N LEU A 180 -3.18 8.07 -15.07
CA LEU A 180 -1.71 8.03 -15.07
C LEU A 180 -1.14 7.44 -16.36
N ASP A 181 -1.98 6.85 -17.22
CA ASP A 181 -1.56 6.20 -18.45
C ASP A 181 -1.51 7.20 -19.61
N GLU A 182 -0.31 7.43 -20.15
CA GLU A 182 -0.10 8.34 -21.28
C GLU A 182 -0.91 7.94 -22.52
N GLY A 183 -1.18 6.63 -22.72
CA GLY A 183 -2.00 6.12 -23.82
C GLY A 183 -3.49 6.52 -23.75
N TYR A 184 -3.92 7.01 -22.58
CA TYR A 184 -5.25 7.55 -22.35
C TYR A 184 -5.24 9.06 -22.07
N SER A 185 -4.12 9.74 -22.26
CA SER A 185 -4.03 11.19 -22.01
C SER A 185 -5.05 12.00 -22.81
N HIS A 186 -5.56 13.07 -22.21
CA HIS A 186 -6.50 13.99 -22.84
C HIS A 186 -6.24 15.43 -22.38
N PRO A 187 -6.30 16.44 -23.27
CA PRO A 187 -5.86 17.81 -22.95
C PRO A 187 -6.72 18.55 -21.90
N ARG A 188 -7.94 18.06 -21.62
CA ARG A 188 -8.92 18.75 -20.76
C ARG A 188 -9.61 17.86 -19.73
N LEU A 189 -9.45 16.55 -19.85
CA LEU A 189 -10.12 15.57 -19.00
C LEU A 189 -9.04 14.81 -18.23
N ARG A 190 -9.44 14.09 -17.18
CA ARG A 190 -8.51 13.25 -16.41
C ARG A 190 -7.81 12.22 -17.30
N TYR A 191 -8.55 11.69 -18.28
CA TYR A 191 -8.11 10.86 -19.39
C TYR A 191 -9.21 10.90 -20.48
N ARG A 192 -8.95 10.38 -21.69
CA ARG A 192 -9.94 10.31 -22.76
C ARG A 192 -11.05 9.32 -22.38
N PRO A 193 -12.34 9.62 -22.64
CA PRO A 193 -13.42 8.67 -22.37
C PRO A 193 -13.14 7.29 -22.99
N VAL A 194 -13.50 6.23 -22.24
CA VAL A 194 -13.17 4.84 -22.61
C VAL A 194 -14.36 4.06 -23.12
N LYS A 195 -14.10 3.05 -23.93
CA LYS A 195 -15.08 2.05 -24.36
C LYS A 195 -15.05 0.83 -23.44
N PHE A 196 -16.11 0.63 -22.67
CA PHE A 196 -16.21 -0.44 -21.67
C PHE A 196 -17.00 -1.64 -22.20
N LEU A 197 -16.54 -2.86 -21.88
CA LEU A 197 -17.23 -4.11 -22.16
C LEU A 197 -17.30 -5.01 -20.93
N GLU A 198 -18.50 -5.49 -20.58
CA GLU A 198 -18.70 -6.56 -19.60
C GLU A 198 -18.96 -7.92 -20.30
N LEU A 199 -18.12 -8.91 -20.00
CA LEU A 199 -18.23 -10.28 -20.48
C LEU A 199 -19.04 -11.10 -19.49
N GLY A 200 -20.06 -11.82 -19.96
CA GLY A 200 -20.95 -12.57 -19.06
C GLY A 200 -21.74 -11.63 -18.16
N ALA A 201 -22.31 -10.57 -18.74
CA ALA A 201 -22.97 -9.49 -18.03
C ALA A 201 -24.25 -9.93 -17.29
N GLY A 202 -24.78 -11.11 -17.60
CA GLY A 202 -26.11 -11.53 -17.16
C GLY A 202 -27.15 -10.46 -17.49
N PRO A 203 -27.87 -9.93 -16.49
CA PRO A 203 -28.83 -8.85 -16.69
C PRO A 203 -28.19 -7.45 -16.77
N GLY A 204 -26.86 -7.29 -16.75
CA GLY A 204 -26.19 -5.98 -16.84
C GLY A 204 -26.18 -5.17 -15.54
N ARG A 205 -26.19 -5.85 -14.38
CA ARG A 205 -26.19 -5.18 -13.06
C ARG A 205 -24.96 -4.29 -12.87
N ASN A 206 -23.76 -4.77 -13.23
CA ASN A 206 -22.53 -4.00 -13.02
C ASN A 206 -22.43 -2.84 -14.01
N MET A 207 -22.86 -3.03 -15.27
CA MET A 207 -23.06 -1.94 -16.23
C MET A 207 -23.95 -0.82 -15.67
N MET A 208 -25.11 -1.16 -15.10
CA MET A 208 -25.98 -0.17 -14.48
C MET A 208 -25.29 0.57 -13.32
N LEU A 209 -24.58 -0.16 -12.46
CA LEU A 209 -23.82 0.44 -11.35
C LEU A 209 -22.72 1.37 -11.86
N LEU A 210 -21.98 0.98 -12.89
CA LEU A 210 -20.95 1.79 -13.52
C LEU A 210 -21.53 3.10 -14.05
N LYS A 211 -22.61 3.00 -14.85
CA LYS A 211 -23.33 4.14 -15.43
C LYS A 211 -23.85 5.11 -14.35
N ALA A 212 -24.44 4.57 -13.27
CA ALA A 212 -24.97 5.37 -12.18
C ALA A 212 -23.89 6.02 -11.31
N SER A 213 -22.76 5.34 -11.10
CA SER A 213 -21.69 5.80 -10.21
C SER A 213 -20.87 6.97 -10.77
N GLN A 214 -20.75 7.07 -12.10
CA GLN A 214 -19.92 8.07 -12.80
C GLN A 214 -18.46 8.12 -12.31
N LEU A 215 -17.96 7.01 -11.74
CA LEU A 215 -16.59 6.94 -11.24
C LEU A 215 -15.56 7.01 -12.39
N MET A 216 -15.89 6.42 -13.54
CA MET A 216 -15.04 6.33 -14.72
C MET A 216 -15.66 7.11 -15.89
N LEU A 217 -14.82 7.74 -16.72
CA LEU A 217 -15.24 8.45 -17.93
C LEU A 217 -15.50 7.45 -19.05
N VAL A 218 -16.77 7.07 -19.25
CA VAL A 218 -17.17 6.09 -20.27
C VAL A 218 -17.77 6.81 -21.48
N GLU A 219 -17.24 6.54 -22.68
CA GLU A 219 -17.81 7.00 -23.95
C GLU A 219 -18.95 6.08 -24.38
N THR A 220 -18.65 4.78 -24.47
CA THR A 220 -19.59 3.74 -24.84
C THR A 220 -19.48 2.58 -23.87
N MET A 221 -20.62 2.02 -23.48
CA MET A 221 -20.69 0.87 -22.61
C MET A 221 -21.41 -0.25 -23.34
N ALA A 222 -20.85 -1.45 -23.27
CA ALA A 222 -21.46 -2.64 -23.82
C ALA A 222 -21.34 -3.79 -22.83
N GLY A 223 -22.18 -4.80 -22.99
CA GLY A 223 -22.05 -6.06 -22.29
C GLY A 223 -22.75 -7.15 -23.06
N PHE A 224 -22.34 -8.39 -22.84
CA PHE A 224 -23.04 -9.52 -23.41
C PHE A 224 -23.11 -10.70 -22.48
N ASP A 225 -24.10 -11.54 -22.71
CA ASP A 225 -24.23 -12.84 -22.09
C ASP A 225 -24.68 -13.86 -23.15
N LEU A 226 -24.36 -15.14 -22.95
CA LEU A 226 -24.83 -16.19 -23.83
C LEU A 226 -26.35 -16.43 -23.65
N ASN A 227 -26.87 -16.10 -22.46
CA ASN A 227 -28.26 -16.31 -22.11
C ASN A 227 -29.14 -15.14 -22.58
N ALA A 228 -29.85 -15.35 -23.68
CA ALA A 228 -30.79 -14.39 -24.27
C ALA A 228 -31.87 -13.90 -23.29
N LEU A 229 -32.32 -14.74 -22.36
CA LEU A 229 -33.33 -14.33 -21.37
C LEU A 229 -32.76 -13.33 -20.36
N GLN A 230 -31.50 -13.52 -19.91
CA GLN A 230 -30.85 -12.55 -19.03
C GLN A 230 -30.62 -11.22 -19.74
N VAL A 231 -30.19 -11.27 -21.01
CA VAL A 231 -30.03 -10.09 -21.87
C VAL A 231 -31.35 -9.33 -22.01
N GLU A 232 -32.43 -10.00 -22.43
CA GLU A 232 -33.73 -9.36 -22.63
C GLU A 232 -34.27 -8.75 -21.32
N ASN A 233 -34.12 -9.47 -20.22
CA ASN A 233 -34.56 -8.97 -18.92
C ASN A 233 -33.73 -7.77 -18.47
N GLY A 234 -32.41 -7.79 -18.67
CA GLY A 234 -31.50 -6.69 -18.36
C GLY A 234 -31.79 -5.42 -19.15
N GLN A 235 -32.01 -5.58 -20.46
CA GLN A 235 -32.42 -4.50 -21.36
C GLN A 235 -33.65 -3.76 -20.82
N LYS A 236 -34.70 -4.51 -20.44
CA LYS A 236 -35.96 -3.94 -19.89
C LYS A 236 -35.79 -3.32 -18.51
N ALA A 237 -35.11 -3.99 -17.59
CA ALA A 237 -35.05 -3.57 -16.18
C ALA A 237 -34.11 -2.37 -15.95
N PHE A 238 -33.05 -2.28 -16.74
CA PHE A 238 -31.98 -1.29 -16.55
C PHE A 238 -31.82 -0.31 -17.72
N ALA A 239 -32.70 -0.35 -18.73
CA ALA A 239 -32.62 0.50 -19.93
C ALA A 239 -31.25 0.38 -20.63
N LEU A 240 -30.91 -0.87 -20.97
CA LEU A 240 -29.66 -1.27 -21.62
C LEU A 240 -29.91 -1.81 -23.04
N GLU A 241 -30.97 -1.36 -23.72
CA GLU A 241 -31.47 -1.93 -24.98
C GLU A 241 -30.39 -2.08 -26.06
N ASP A 242 -29.61 -1.03 -26.29
CA ASP A 242 -28.53 -1.02 -27.28
C ASP A 242 -27.15 -1.38 -26.69
N GLU A 243 -27.08 -1.56 -25.36
CA GLU A 243 -25.83 -1.73 -24.61
C GLU A 243 -25.62 -3.21 -24.23
N LEU A 244 -26.68 -4.00 -24.05
CA LEU A 244 -26.62 -5.41 -23.64
C LEU A 244 -27.11 -6.32 -24.77
N PHE A 245 -26.34 -7.33 -25.17
CA PHE A 245 -26.71 -8.22 -26.29
C PHE A 245 -26.26 -9.67 -26.09
N VAL A 246 -26.68 -10.57 -26.99
CA VAL A 246 -26.30 -11.99 -26.94
C VAL A 246 -25.02 -12.23 -27.73
N ALA A 247 -24.00 -12.81 -27.10
CA ALA A 247 -22.78 -13.25 -27.77
C ALA A 247 -22.06 -14.36 -27.01
N ASP A 248 -21.14 -15.04 -27.69
CA ASP A 248 -20.29 -16.08 -27.12
C ASP A 248 -18.89 -15.53 -26.81
N ALA A 249 -18.50 -15.58 -25.53
CA ALA A 249 -17.21 -15.11 -25.06
C ALA A 249 -16.01 -15.85 -25.69
N LEU A 250 -16.19 -17.08 -26.16
CA LEU A 250 -15.09 -17.82 -26.78
C LEU A 250 -14.83 -17.43 -28.24
N THR A 251 -15.73 -16.65 -28.85
CA THR A 251 -15.60 -16.23 -30.27
C THR A 251 -15.71 -14.73 -30.49
N PHE A 252 -16.02 -13.95 -29.44
CA PHE A 252 -16.15 -12.51 -29.53
C PHE A 252 -14.82 -11.81 -29.80
N ASP A 253 -14.86 -10.71 -30.55
CA ASP A 253 -13.71 -9.83 -30.83
C ASP A 253 -13.67 -8.66 -29.85
N TYR A 254 -12.63 -8.61 -29.02
CA TYR A 254 -12.47 -7.60 -27.98
C TYR A 254 -11.73 -6.33 -28.44
N GLY A 255 -11.26 -6.27 -29.68
CA GLY A 255 -10.37 -5.22 -30.17
C GLY A 255 -10.96 -3.80 -30.18
N ALA A 256 -12.29 -3.69 -30.19
CA ALA A 256 -12.99 -2.41 -30.20
C ALA A 256 -13.03 -1.71 -28.83
N TYR A 257 -12.61 -2.38 -27.76
CA TYR A 257 -12.82 -1.93 -26.39
C TYR A 257 -11.51 -1.56 -25.69
N ASP A 258 -11.65 -0.65 -24.74
CA ASP A 258 -10.56 -0.07 -23.95
C ASP A 258 -10.41 -0.79 -22.62
N VAL A 259 -11.55 -1.19 -22.05
CA VAL A 259 -11.66 -1.80 -20.73
C VAL A 259 -12.60 -2.99 -20.85
N LEU A 260 -12.12 -4.15 -20.42
CA LEU A 260 -12.89 -5.38 -20.31
C LEU A 260 -13.11 -5.71 -18.83
N PHE A 261 -14.32 -6.13 -18.46
CA PHE A 261 -14.61 -6.72 -17.16
C PHE A 261 -15.12 -8.14 -17.35
N ALA A 262 -14.51 -9.10 -16.67
CA ALA A 262 -14.87 -10.51 -16.75
C ALA A 262 -14.83 -11.16 -15.37
N TYR A 263 -15.95 -11.74 -14.92
CA TYR A 263 -16.03 -12.39 -13.62
C TYR A 263 -16.66 -13.79 -13.73
N ARG A 264 -15.83 -14.83 -13.55
CA ARG A 264 -16.24 -16.24 -13.42
C ARG A 264 -17.22 -16.73 -14.49
N LEU A 265 -16.84 -16.64 -15.76
CA LEU A 265 -17.68 -17.14 -16.86
C LEU A 265 -17.75 -18.68 -16.87
N PHE A 266 -16.61 -19.35 -16.63
CA PHE A 266 -16.49 -20.80 -16.76
C PHE A 266 -16.01 -21.46 -15.45
N ARG A 267 -16.59 -22.62 -15.14
CA ARG A 267 -16.17 -23.53 -14.05
C ARG A 267 -15.01 -24.44 -14.47
N ASN A 268 -14.92 -24.70 -15.77
CA ASN A 268 -13.92 -25.57 -16.37
C ASN A 268 -12.65 -24.77 -16.68
N ASP A 269 -11.53 -25.19 -16.11
CA ASP A 269 -10.20 -24.61 -16.33
C ASP A 269 -9.83 -24.55 -17.82
N GLU A 270 -10.23 -25.55 -18.61
CA GLU A 270 -9.96 -25.57 -20.06
C GLU A 270 -10.70 -24.44 -20.78
N MET A 271 -12.00 -24.27 -20.51
CA MET A 271 -12.79 -23.19 -21.12
C MET A 271 -12.36 -21.82 -20.62
N GLN A 272 -11.97 -21.72 -19.35
CA GLN A 272 -11.40 -20.49 -18.80
C GLN A 272 -10.08 -20.14 -19.50
N HIS A 273 -9.20 -21.10 -19.71
CA HIS A 273 -7.95 -20.88 -20.45
C HIS A 273 -8.21 -20.48 -21.92
N GLN A 274 -9.21 -21.09 -22.57
CA GLN A 274 -9.65 -20.69 -23.92
C GLN A 274 -10.16 -19.24 -23.94
N LEU A 275 -10.98 -18.85 -22.96
CA LEU A 275 -11.45 -17.47 -22.82
C LEU A 275 -10.28 -16.49 -22.66
N GLU A 276 -9.36 -16.77 -21.75
CA GLU A 276 -8.19 -15.91 -21.52
C GLU A 276 -7.35 -15.77 -22.79
N THR A 277 -7.12 -16.87 -23.50
CA THR A 277 -6.41 -16.87 -24.78
C THR A 277 -7.15 -16.02 -25.84
N GLN A 278 -8.46 -16.16 -25.94
CA GLN A 278 -9.29 -15.38 -26.86
C GLN A 278 -9.28 -13.88 -26.52
N VAL A 279 -9.42 -13.54 -25.23
CA VAL A 279 -9.32 -12.17 -24.72
C VAL A 279 -7.98 -11.57 -25.07
N VAL A 280 -6.89 -12.25 -24.73
CA VAL A 280 -5.53 -11.76 -24.93
C VAL A 280 -5.19 -11.62 -26.42
N SER A 281 -5.69 -12.51 -27.28
CA SER A 281 -5.36 -12.50 -28.72
C SER A 281 -6.09 -11.41 -29.51
N THR A 282 -7.29 -11.00 -29.07
CA THR A 282 -8.10 -10.02 -29.82
C THR A 282 -8.20 -8.66 -29.12
N MET A 283 -7.96 -8.59 -27.80
CA MET A 283 -7.88 -7.31 -27.09
C MET A 283 -6.74 -6.46 -27.64
N ARG A 284 -7.04 -5.19 -27.92
CA ARG A 284 -6.06 -4.24 -28.44
C ARG A 284 -4.93 -3.99 -27.43
N GLU A 285 -3.75 -3.63 -27.94
CA GLU A 285 -2.65 -3.18 -27.10
C GLU A 285 -3.03 -1.93 -26.28
N GLY A 286 -2.58 -1.88 -25.03
CA GLY A 286 -2.89 -0.81 -24.07
C GLY A 286 -4.29 -0.87 -23.46
N ALA A 287 -5.16 -1.81 -23.85
CA ALA A 287 -6.43 -2.02 -23.16
C ALA A 287 -6.24 -2.67 -21.79
N TYR A 288 -7.21 -2.44 -20.90
CA TYR A 288 -7.23 -2.97 -19.55
C TYR A 288 -8.23 -4.11 -19.42
N LEU A 289 -7.87 -5.13 -18.62
CA LEU A 289 -8.72 -6.24 -18.24
C LEU A 289 -8.86 -6.25 -16.72
N MET A 290 -10.09 -6.13 -16.23
CA MET A 290 -10.48 -6.35 -14.84
C MET A 290 -11.03 -7.77 -14.71
N ALA A 291 -10.28 -8.64 -14.03
CA ALA A 291 -10.52 -10.08 -14.04
C ALA A 291 -10.50 -10.69 -12.62
N PRO A 292 -11.50 -10.43 -11.76
CA PRO A 292 -11.48 -10.84 -10.37
C PRO A 292 -11.83 -12.33 -10.14
N TYR A 293 -11.06 -13.23 -10.75
CA TYR A 293 -11.23 -14.69 -10.69
C TYR A 293 -9.91 -15.38 -10.27
N PRO A 294 -9.96 -16.60 -9.69
CA PRO A 294 -8.84 -17.20 -8.95
C PRO A 294 -7.68 -17.71 -9.84
N TYR A 295 -7.59 -17.29 -11.10
CA TYR A 295 -6.63 -17.78 -12.08
C TYR A 295 -5.45 -16.82 -12.24
N ASP A 296 -4.26 -17.39 -12.41
CA ASP A 296 -3.03 -16.63 -12.52
C ASP A 296 -2.79 -16.15 -13.96
N LEU A 297 -3.25 -14.93 -14.27
CA LEU A 297 -3.05 -14.32 -15.58
C LEU A 297 -1.61 -13.90 -15.86
N THR A 298 -0.67 -14.04 -14.89
CA THR A 298 0.76 -13.86 -15.22
C THR A 298 1.27 -14.91 -16.20
N LEU A 299 0.54 -16.03 -16.36
CA LEU A 299 0.84 -17.07 -17.33
C LEU A 299 0.48 -16.71 -18.77
N GLN A 300 -0.29 -15.63 -18.99
CA GLN A 300 -0.76 -15.22 -20.32
C GLN A 300 0.23 -14.25 -20.98
N PRO A 301 0.91 -14.63 -22.07
CA PRO A 301 1.84 -13.74 -22.75
C PRO A 301 1.14 -12.47 -23.28
N GLY A 302 1.73 -11.31 -23.00
CA GLY A 302 1.19 -10.02 -23.42
C GLY A 302 0.14 -9.42 -22.48
N LEU A 303 -0.01 -9.95 -21.27
CA LEU A 303 -0.62 -9.22 -20.15
C LEU A 303 0.44 -8.85 -19.11
N GLU A 304 0.33 -7.64 -18.58
CA GLU A 304 1.11 -7.17 -17.45
C GLU A 304 0.17 -6.78 -16.31
N ALA A 305 0.52 -7.15 -15.07
CA ALA A 305 -0.28 -6.80 -13.90
C ALA A 305 -0.12 -5.31 -13.59
N ALA A 306 -1.15 -4.51 -13.91
CA ALA A 306 -1.16 -3.07 -13.63
C ALA A 306 -1.51 -2.79 -12.16
N ASP A 307 -2.41 -3.58 -11.59
CA ASP A 307 -2.67 -3.63 -10.15
C ASP A 307 -3.03 -5.06 -9.71
N PRO A 308 -2.05 -5.84 -9.23
CA PRO A 308 -2.28 -7.21 -8.79
C PRO A 308 -3.27 -7.31 -7.62
N ALA A 309 -3.34 -6.31 -6.75
CA ALA A 309 -4.21 -6.35 -5.57
C ALA A 309 -5.69 -6.23 -5.94
N HIS A 310 -6.00 -5.66 -7.11
CA HIS A 310 -7.35 -5.50 -7.64
C HIS A 310 -7.59 -6.37 -8.89
N GLU A 311 -6.68 -7.29 -9.23
CA GLU A 311 -6.74 -8.14 -10.43
C GLU A 311 -6.97 -7.34 -11.72
N ILE A 312 -6.25 -6.21 -11.86
CA ILE A 312 -6.27 -5.35 -13.04
C ILE A 312 -5.02 -5.58 -13.86
N TRP A 313 -5.22 -5.88 -15.14
CA TRP A 313 -4.20 -6.26 -16.10
C TRP A 313 -4.22 -5.30 -17.28
N LYS A 314 -3.07 -5.07 -17.91
CA LYS A 314 -2.94 -4.26 -19.12
C LYS A 314 -2.39 -5.12 -20.25
N LYS A 315 -2.98 -5.01 -21.44
CA LYS A 315 -2.43 -5.59 -22.67
C LYS A 315 -1.16 -4.84 -23.05
N VAL A 316 -0.07 -5.58 -23.20
CA VAL A 316 1.21 -5.09 -23.70
C VAL A 316 1.61 -5.84 -24.97
N ALA A 317 2.47 -5.23 -25.79
CA ALA A 317 3.08 -5.94 -26.90
C ALA A 317 3.77 -7.22 -26.39
N PRO A 318 3.65 -8.35 -27.10
CA PRO A 318 4.38 -9.55 -26.74
C PRO A 318 5.89 -9.24 -26.72
N ALA A 319 6.58 -9.69 -25.68
CA ALA A 319 8.04 -9.58 -25.62
C ALA A 319 8.64 -10.27 -26.86
N PRO A 320 9.65 -9.65 -27.51
CA PRO A 320 10.24 -10.15 -28.75
C PRO A 320 10.94 -11.50 -28.61
#